data_AF-A0A5C7MZE0-F1
#
_entry.id   AF-A0A5C7MZE0-F1
#
_cell.length_a   1.000
_cell.length_b   1.000
_cell.length_c   1.000
_cell.angle_alpha   90.00
_cell.angle_beta   90.00
_cell.angle_gamma   90.00
#
_symmetry.space_group_name_H-M   'P 1'
#
loop_
_entity.id
_entity.type
_entity.pdbx_description
1 polymer ?
#
loop_
_entity_poly.entity_id
_entity_poly.type
_entity_poly.pdbx_seq_one_letter_code
_entity_poly.pdbx_strand_id
1 'polypeptide(L)'
;MKATFIFLFVLITGSAFSQGFVAAIGSDDIGVILNNPATVVLETGDTLKGKLTSASLINGYVKNVTLKLNDGSKRKLDAAAMKTLIVKASALAKMAMMNESANSIFRTIKTDFNSIINREYIVFEQALRATKKDKPAMMQLLNPGFDHAIKVYADPNANETMKLQSGDVSITGGADKSYLFVKNGEKAVIVKKNGYRRNFDELYLDCPEMITAFEGDNARFKDLAGHVFVYDQLCAK
;
A
#
# COMPACT_ATOMS: atom_id res chain seq x y z
N MET A 1 55.57 -23.59 0.31
CA MET A 1 54.60 -22.49 0.48
C MET A 1 53.47 -22.72 -0.53
N LYS A 2 52.27 -23.11 -0.07
CA LYS A 2 51.11 -23.32 -0.96
C LYS A 2 50.21 -22.10 -0.85
N ALA A 3 50.10 -21.33 -1.92
CA ALA A 3 49.23 -20.17 -1.99
C ALA A 3 47.79 -20.65 -2.23
N THR A 4 46.94 -20.52 -1.22
CA THR A 4 45.50 -20.79 -1.32
C THR A 4 44.84 -19.57 -1.96
N PHE A 5 44.43 -19.67 -3.22
CA PHE A 5 43.58 -18.67 -3.87
C PHE A 5 42.16 -18.80 -3.29
N ILE A 6 41.78 -17.89 -2.42
CA ILE A 6 40.39 -17.74 -1.97
C ILE A 6 39.65 -16.98 -3.06
N PHE A 7 38.84 -17.70 -3.84
CA PHE A 7 37.88 -17.12 -4.76
C PHE A 7 36.70 -16.60 -3.94
N LEU A 8 36.73 -15.30 -3.60
CA LEU A 8 35.62 -14.63 -2.94
C LEU A 8 34.46 -14.51 -3.95
N PHE A 9 33.56 -15.48 -3.93
CA PHE A 9 32.31 -15.42 -4.67
C PHE A 9 31.43 -14.33 -4.01
N VAL A 10 31.54 -13.10 -4.51
CA VAL A 10 30.59 -12.04 -4.18
C VAL A 10 29.27 -12.46 -4.80
N LEU A 11 28.42 -13.09 -3.98
CA LEU A 11 27.00 -13.24 -4.25
C LEU A 11 26.43 -11.83 -4.35
N ILE A 12 26.32 -11.34 -5.58
CA ILE A 12 25.48 -10.19 -5.89
C ILE A 12 24.05 -10.65 -5.63
N THR A 13 23.58 -10.44 -4.41
CA THR A 13 22.16 -10.54 -4.08
C THR A 13 21.43 -9.46 -4.86
N GLY A 14 20.93 -9.85 -6.03
CA GLY A 14 20.01 -9.04 -6.83
C GLY A 14 18.67 -8.92 -6.12
N SER A 15 18.63 -8.08 -5.09
CA SER A 15 17.41 -7.65 -4.41
C SER A 15 16.89 -6.39 -5.10
N ALA A 16 16.34 -6.54 -6.30
CA ALA A 16 15.59 -5.46 -6.94
C ALA A 16 14.18 -5.41 -6.34
N PHE A 17 14.08 -4.87 -5.12
CA PHE A 17 12.80 -4.54 -4.51
C PHE A 17 12.41 -3.13 -4.96
N SER A 18 11.29 -3.04 -5.67
CA SER A 18 10.67 -1.79 -6.07
C SER A 18 9.19 -1.93 -5.77
N GLN A 19 8.73 -1.27 -4.73
CA GLN A 19 7.31 -0.97 -4.58
C GLN A 19 7.21 0.51 -4.21
N GLY A 20 6.82 1.33 -5.19
CA GLY A 20 6.53 2.76 -5.05
C GLY A 20 5.32 3.06 -4.18
N PHE A 21 4.86 2.12 -3.37
CA PHE A 21 3.72 2.25 -2.49
C PHE A 21 4.16 2.40 -1.05
N VAL A 22 3.26 2.91 -0.21
CA VAL A 22 3.37 2.85 1.24
C VAL A 22 3.31 1.39 1.68
N ALA A 23 4.22 0.97 2.57
CA ALA A 23 4.22 -0.38 3.12
C ALA A 23 2.91 -0.66 3.89
N ALA A 24 2.33 -1.84 3.66
CA ALA A 24 1.14 -2.30 4.37
C ALA A 24 1.47 -2.58 5.85
N ILE A 25 0.60 -2.15 6.75
CA ILE A 25 0.70 -2.37 8.19
C ILE A 25 -0.12 -3.59 8.57
N GLY A 26 0.57 -4.64 9.02
CA GLY A 26 -0.04 -5.82 9.59
C GLY A 26 -0.43 -5.63 11.06
N SER A 27 -1.07 -6.65 11.63
CA SER A 27 -1.38 -6.68 13.07
C SER A 27 -0.11 -6.55 13.94
N ASP A 28 1.00 -7.12 13.49
CA ASP A 28 2.26 -7.15 14.22
C ASP A 28 2.97 -5.78 14.20
N ASP A 29 2.71 -4.96 13.18
CA ASP A 29 3.33 -3.64 12.99
C ASP A 29 2.45 -2.50 13.52
N ILE A 30 1.27 -2.78 14.07
CA ILE A 30 0.31 -1.74 14.47
C ILE A 30 0.89 -0.75 15.48
N GLY A 31 1.88 -1.18 16.26
CA GLY A 31 2.61 -0.36 17.21
C GLY A 31 3.28 0.88 16.58
N VAL A 32 3.67 0.82 15.30
CA VAL A 32 4.40 1.91 14.63
C VAL A 32 3.55 3.17 14.39
N ILE A 33 2.22 3.05 14.49
CA ILE A 33 1.26 4.15 14.33
C ILE A 33 0.57 4.56 15.65
N LEU A 34 0.78 3.82 16.75
CA LEU A 34 0.17 4.16 18.03
C LEU A 34 0.81 5.42 18.63
N ASN A 35 0.01 6.12 19.43
CA ASN A 35 0.28 7.42 20.06
C ASN A 35 0.60 8.57 19.12
N ASN A 36 0.50 8.37 17.80
CA ASN A 36 0.68 9.41 16.82
C ASN A 36 -0.59 10.25 16.65
N PRO A 37 -0.45 11.53 16.22
CA PRO A 37 -1.59 12.34 15.81
C PRO A 37 -2.43 11.63 14.75
N ALA A 38 -3.73 11.61 14.97
CA ALA A 38 -4.69 10.98 14.09
C ALA A 38 -5.92 11.87 13.87
N THR A 39 -6.47 11.78 12.67
CA THR A 39 -7.74 12.39 12.29
C THR A 39 -8.66 11.28 11.80
N VAL A 40 -9.89 11.24 12.30
CA VAL A 40 -10.95 10.36 11.81
C VAL A 40 -12.05 11.21 11.21
N VAL A 41 -12.45 10.90 9.99
CA VAL A 41 -13.69 11.39 9.37
C VAL A 41 -14.74 10.31 9.57
N LEU A 42 -15.84 10.65 10.23
CA LEU A 42 -16.95 9.74 10.45
C LEU A 42 -17.81 9.63 9.19
N GLU A 43 -18.63 8.58 9.10
CA GLU A 43 -19.63 8.43 8.03
C GLU A 43 -20.63 9.61 7.98
N THR A 44 -20.87 10.27 9.12
CA THR A 44 -21.70 11.48 9.20
C THR A 44 -21.04 12.71 8.58
N GLY A 45 -19.74 12.66 8.27
CA GLY A 45 -18.91 13.79 7.83
C GLY A 45 -18.20 14.52 8.96
N ASP A 46 -18.52 14.22 10.23
CA ASP A 46 -17.86 14.84 11.38
C ASP A 46 -16.39 14.43 11.46
N THR A 47 -15.54 15.36 11.92
CA THR A 47 -14.10 15.11 12.07
C THR A 47 -13.69 15.08 13.53
N LEU A 48 -13.01 14.00 13.94
CA LEU A 48 -12.41 13.83 15.25
C LEU A 48 -10.88 13.89 15.12
N LYS A 49 -10.23 14.70 15.98
CA LYS A 49 -8.77 14.83 16.03
C LYS A 49 -8.25 14.46 17.41
N GLY A 50 -7.13 13.74 17.44
CA GLY A 50 -6.52 13.30 18.70
C GLY A 50 -5.28 12.44 18.46
N LYS A 51 -4.97 11.57 19.42
CA LYS A 51 -3.91 10.56 19.29
C LYS A 51 -4.51 9.17 19.15
N LEU A 52 -4.02 8.37 18.22
CA LEU A 52 -4.43 6.97 18.08
C LEU A 52 -3.82 6.14 19.20
N THR A 53 -4.61 5.73 20.21
CA THR A 53 -4.08 4.98 21.36
C THR A 53 -4.20 3.47 21.23
N SER A 54 -5.08 3.00 20.35
CA SER A 54 -5.25 1.58 20.04
C SER A 54 -5.85 1.43 18.65
N ALA A 55 -5.46 0.39 17.94
CA ALA A 55 -6.10 -0.09 16.73
C ALA A 55 -6.12 -1.61 16.74
N SER A 56 -7.22 -2.22 16.30
CA SER A 56 -7.37 -3.66 16.19
C SER A 56 -7.67 -4.04 14.76
N LEU A 57 -6.90 -4.98 14.20
CA LEU A 57 -7.12 -5.52 12.87
C LEU A 57 -7.75 -6.92 12.96
N ILE A 58 -8.69 -7.21 12.07
CA ILE A 58 -9.21 -8.57 11.85
C ILE A 58 -9.04 -8.88 10.37
N ASN A 59 -8.32 -9.97 10.08
CA ASN A 59 -8.02 -10.40 8.71
C ASN A 59 -7.42 -9.26 7.87
N GLY A 60 -6.48 -8.51 8.44
CA GLY A 60 -5.80 -7.37 7.80
C GLY A 60 -6.62 -6.09 7.62
N TYR A 61 -7.90 -6.07 8.01
CA TYR A 61 -8.72 -4.86 7.98
C TYR A 61 -8.86 -4.25 9.37
N VAL A 62 -8.89 -2.92 9.46
CA VAL A 62 -9.15 -2.24 10.73
C VAL A 62 -10.57 -2.56 11.18
N LYS A 63 -10.72 -3.09 12.39
CA LYS A 63 -12.02 -3.40 13.02
C LYS A 63 -12.49 -2.24 13.88
N ASN A 64 -11.59 -1.70 14.70
CA ASN A 64 -11.86 -0.57 15.56
C ASN A 64 -10.58 0.15 15.95
N VAL A 65 -10.73 1.39 16.41
CA VAL A 65 -9.66 2.23 16.94
C VAL A 65 -10.12 2.95 18.20
N THR A 66 -9.18 3.40 19.01
CA THR A 66 -9.45 4.29 20.14
C THR A 66 -8.62 5.56 20.00
N LEU A 67 -9.29 6.71 19.90
CA LEU A 67 -8.65 8.02 19.93
C LEU A 67 -8.68 8.59 21.34
N LYS A 68 -7.56 9.18 21.77
CA LYS A 68 -7.53 10.15 22.86
C LYS A 68 -7.68 11.54 22.25
N LEU A 69 -8.82 12.19 22.48
CA LEU A 69 -9.12 13.52 21.97
C LEU A 69 -8.30 14.59 22.72
N ASN A 70 -8.32 15.82 22.20
CA ASN A 70 -7.56 16.95 22.76
C ASN A 70 -8.01 17.33 24.18
N ASP A 71 -9.28 17.11 24.52
CA ASP A 71 -9.82 17.29 25.87
C ASP A 71 -9.40 16.17 26.86
N GLY A 72 -8.62 15.19 26.39
CA GLY A 72 -8.15 14.05 27.17
C GLY A 72 -9.12 12.87 27.22
N SER A 73 -10.35 13.02 26.74
CA SER A 73 -11.34 11.95 26.68
C SER A 73 -10.93 10.86 25.67
N LYS A 74 -11.38 9.62 25.89
CA LYS A 74 -11.14 8.50 24.98
C LYS A 74 -12.42 8.15 24.24
N ARG A 75 -12.32 7.95 22.93
CA ARG A 75 -13.42 7.52 22.05
C ARG A 75 -13.01 6.30 21.29
N LYS A 76 -13.73 5.19 21.51
CA LYS A 76 -13.61 3.98 20.69
C LYS A 76 -14.55 4.11 19.49
N LEU A 77 -14.07 3.79 18.30
CA LEU A 77 -14.81 3.84 17.05
C LEU A 77 -14.65 2.50 16.35
N ASP A 78 -15.76 1.89 15.97
CA ASP A 78 -15.76 0.73 15.08
C ASP A 78 -15.60 1.18 13.62
N ALA A 79 -15.07 0.30 12.78
CA ALA A 79 -14.82 0.56 11.37
C ALA A 79 -16.03 1.14 10.63
N ALA A 80 -17.23 0.59 10.90
CA ALA A 80 -18.47 1.01 10.24
C ALA A 80 -18.91 2.45 10.58
N ALA A 81 -18.34 3.09 11.59
CA ALA A 81 -18.60 4.49 11.92
C ALA A 81 -17.60 5.45 11.24
N MET A 82 -16.54 4.92 10.64
CA MET A 82 -15.42 5.70 10.10
C MET A 82 -15.39 5.61 8.59
N LYS A 83 -15.42 6.79 7.95
CA LYS A 83 -15.17 6.90 6.51
C LYS A 83 -13.67 6.84 6.19
N THR A 84 -12.88 7.59 6.96
CA THR A 84 -11.42 7.71 6.79
C THR A 84 -10.72 7.82 8.14
N LEU A 85 -9.57 7.18 8.27
CA LEU A 85 -8.63 7.32 9.37
C LEU A 85 -7.26 7.70 8.80
N ILE A 86 -6.74 8.85 9.22
CA ILE A 86 -5.44 9.37 8.81
C ILE A 86 -4.56 9.43 10.05
N VAL A 87 -3.42 8.75 10.03
CA VAL A 87 -2.49 8.71 11.16
C VAL A 87 -1.13 9.22 10.71
N LYS A 88 -0.54 10.17 11.44
CA LYS A 88 0.82 10.62 11.12
C LYS A 88 1.79 9.46 11.30
N ALA A 89 2.61 9.19 10.29
CA ALA A 89 3.63 8.15 10.34
C ALA A 89 4.72 8.54 11.37
N SER A 90 5.18 7.57 12.16
CA SER A 90 6.35 7.74 13.03
C SER A 90 7.62 7.87 12.18
N ALA A 91 8.70 8.40 12.76
CA ALA A 91 9.98 8.51 12.06
C ALA A 91 10.48 7.13 11.56
N LEU A 92 10.28 6.07 12.34
CA LEU A 92 10.63 4.70 11.94
C LEU A 92 9.77 4.19 10.78
N ALA A 93 8.45 4.43 10.81
CA ALA A 93 7.57 4.08 9.70
C ALA A 93 7.97 4.83 8.42
N LYS A 94 8.28 6.14 8.52
CA LYS A 94 8.80 6.93 7.41
C LYS A 94 10.10 6.33 6.83
N MET A 95 11.04 5.92 7.68
CA MET A 95 12.30 5.30 7.23
C MET A 95 12.08 3.96 6.52
N ALA A 96 11.19 3.11 7.04
CA ALA A 96 10.83 1.85 6.39
C ALA A 96 10.25 2.10 4.99
N MET A 97 9.38 3.10 4.85
CA MET A 97 8.75 3.48 3.58
C MET A 97 9.71 4.12 2.57
N MET A 98 10.84 4.68 3.02
CA MET A 98 11.85 5.29 2.14
C MET A 98 12.76 4.25 1.48
N ASN A 99 12.89 3.05 2.04
CA ASN A 99 13.86 2.05 1.56
C ASN A 99 13.33 1.20 0.38
N GLU A 100 12.05 1.30 0.02
CA GLU A 100 11.39 0.38 -0.91
C GLU A 100 11.16 0.92 -2.34
N SER A 101 11.54 2.16 -2.67
CA SER A 101 11.21 2.71 -4.00
C SER A 101 12.08 3.85 -4.49
N ALA A 102 13.00 3.57 -5.44
CA ALA A 102 13.60 4.63 -6.25
C ALA A 102 14.28 4.21 -7.58
N ASN A 103 14.48 2.92 -7.91
CA ASN A 103 15.71 2.60 -8.66
C ASN A 103 15.66 2.43 -10.19
N SER A 104 14.52 2.28 -10.88
CA SER A 104 14.55 2.19 -12.36
C SER A 104 13.62 3.13 -13.13
N ILE A 105 12.29 3.05 -12.96
CA ILE A 105 11.36 3.83 -13.79
C ILE A 105 11.27 5.30 -13.33
N PHE A 106 11.35 5.54 -12.03
CA PHE A 106 11.29 6.89 -11.47
C PHE A 106 12.50 7.76 -11.84
N ARG A 107 13.64 7.15 -12.18
CA ARG A 107 14.80 7.88 -12.74
C ARG A 107 14.50 8.43 -14.13
N THR A 108 13.67 7.72 -14.91
CA THR A 108 13.30 8.12 -16.28
C THR A 108 12.30 9.27 -16.31
N ILE A 109 11.43 9.39 -15.29
CA ILE A 109 10.34 10.38 -15.26
C ILE A 109 10.79 11.76 -14.70
N LYS A 110 12.07 11.95 -14.32
CA LYS A 110 12.64 13.24 -13.81
C LYS A 110 11.78 13.95 -12.74
N THR A 111 10.94 13.21 -12.04
CA THR A 111 9.99 13.77 -11.07
C THR A 111 10.42 13.32 -9.69
N ASP A 112 10.55 14.27 -8.76
CA ASP A 112 10.92 13.97 -7.38
C ASP A 112 9.74 13.30 -6.66
N PHE A 113 9.68 11.98 -6.80
CA PHE A 113 8.62 11.17 -6.25
C PHE A 113 8.49 11.24 -4.73
N ASN A 114 9.58 11.58 -4.03
CA ASN A 114 9.55 11.79 -2.58
C ASN A 114 8.70 13.01 -2.19
N SER A 115 8.51 13.96 -3.12
CA SER A 115 7.61 15.11 -2.93
C SER A 115 6.15 14.81 -3.23
N ILE A 116 5.84 13.69 -3.91
CA ILE A 116 4.51 13.35 -4.42
C ILE A 116 3.80 12.34 -3.51
N ILE A 117 4.47 11.26 -3.10
CA ILE A 117 3.85 10.31 -2.18
C ILE A 117 3.76 10.96 -0.82
N ASN A 118 2.55 11.07 -0.28
CA ASN A 118 2.36 11.57 1.07
C ASN A 118 2.73 10.49 2.10
N ARG A 119 4.03 10.25 2.27
CA ARG A 119 4.60 9.33 3.26
C ARG A 119 4.54 9.87 4.69
N GLU A 120 3.98 11.06 4.87
CA GLU A 120 3.75 11.62 6.21
C GLU A 120 2.61 10.95 6.95
N TYR A 121 1.70 10.29 6.24
CA TYR A 121 0.51 9.69 6.82
C TYR A 121 0.30 8.26 6.35
N ILE A 122 -0.22 7.45 7.27
CA ILE A 122 -0.85 6.17 6.96
C ILE A 122 -2.34 6.43 6.89
N VAL A 123 -2.94 6.10 5.76
CA VAL A 123 -4.34 6.37 5.47
C VAL A 123 -5.09 5.04 5.40
N PHE A 124 -6.22 4.97 6.11
CA PHE A 124 -7.19 3.90 5.97
C PHE A 124 -8.52 4.49 5.51
N GLU A 125 -9.18 3.83 4.55
CA GLU A 125 -10.47 4.25 4.01
C GLU A 125 -11.42 3.07 3.91
N GLN A 126 -12.72 3.37 4.00
CA GLN A 126 -13.74 2.39 3.76
C GLN A 126 -13.89 2.12 2.26
N ALA A 127 -13.73 0.87 1.85
CA ALA A 127 -13.89 0.42 0.46
C ALA A 127 -14.67 -0.90 0.38
N LEU A 128 -15.32 -1.15 -0.75
CA LEU A 128 -16.03 -2.41 -1.00
C LEU A 128 -15.05 -3.54 -1.26
N ARG A 129 -15.24 -4.67 -0.58
CA ARG A 129 -14.39 -5.85 -0.74
C ARG A 129 -14.61 -6.55 -2.09
N ALA A 130 -13.51 -7.04 -2.68
CA ALA A 130 -13.55 -7.81 -3.92
C ALA A 130 -14.34 -9.14 -3.79
N THR A 131 -14.15 -9.88 -2.69
CA THR A 131 -14.55 -11.31 -2.60
C THR A 131 -15.83 -11.60 -1.82
N LYS A 132 -16.38 -10.63 -1.06
CA LYS A 132 -17.55 -10.86 -0.20
C LYS A 132 -18.62 -9.80 -0.46
N LYS A 133 -19.71 -10.18 -1.16
CA LYS A 133 -20.98 -9.44 -1.38
C LYS A 133 -20.94 -7.98 -0.93
N ASP A 134 -20.16 -7.17 -1.63
CA ASP A 134 -20.02 -5.72 -1.46
C ASP A 134 -19.99 -5.27 0.01
N LYS A 135 -19.32 -6.03 0.87
CA LYS A 135 -19.16 -5.66 2.28
C LYS A 135 -18.08 -4.59 2.37
N PRO A 136 -18.37 -3.42 2.95
CA PRO A 136 -17.34 -2.43 3.22
C PRO A 136 -16.34 -2.97 4.23
N ALA A 137 -15.09 -2.55 4.10
CA ALA A 137 -14.05 -2.74 5.10
C ALA A 137 -13.11 -1.54 5.11
N MET A 138 -12.53 -1.27 6.27
CA MET A 138 -11.55 -0.21 6.46
C MET A 138 -10.17 -0.73 6.05
N MET A 139 -9.72 -0.34 4.86
CA MET A 139 -8.50 -0.85 4.20
C MET A 139 -7.42 0.22 4.19
N GLN A 140 -6.15 -0.19 4.29
CA GLN A 140 -5.03 0.74 4.17
C GLN A 140 -4.81 1.14 2.71
N LEU A 141 -4.81 2.44 2.43
CA LEU A 141 -4.47 3.03 1.14
C LEU A 141 -2.94 3.08 1.00
N LEU A 142 -2.43 2.59 -0.13
CA LEU A 142 -1.01 2.41 -0.37
C LEU A 142 -0.40 3.45 -1.33
N ASN A 143 -1.23 4.21 -2.05
CA ASN A 143 -0.79 5.28 -2.96
C ASN A 143 -1.30 6.69 -2.60
N PRO A 144 -1.33 7.11 -1.31
CA PRO A 144 -1.82 8.44 -0.97
C PRO A 144 -1.00 9.53 -1.67
N GLY A 145 -1.69 10.42 -2.38
CA GLY A 145 -1.10 11.53 -3.13
C GLY A 145 -1.10 11.33 -4.65
N PHE A 146 -1.40 10.13 -5.14
CA PHE A 146 -1.62 9.83 -6.55
C PHE A 146 -2.71 8.76 -6.70
N ASP A 147 -3.81 8.99 -6.01
CA ASP A 147 -4.94 8.08 -5.81
C ASP A 147 -6.27 8.62 -6.36
N HIS A 148 -6.21 9.61 -7.27
CA HIS A 148 -7.39 10.31 -7.80
C HIS A 148 -8.20 9.40 -8.72
N ALA A 149 -7.53 8.70 -9.64
CA ALA A 149 -8.21 7.79 -10.57
C ALA A 149 -8.26 6.33 -10.06
N ILE A 150 -7.17 5.87 -9.44
CA ILE A 150 -7.04 4.49 -8.94
C ILE A 150 -6.54 4.51 -7.50
N LYS A 151 -7.34 3.98 -6.59
CA LYS A 151 -6.94 3.69 -5.22
C LYS A 151 -6.42 2.28 -5.11
N VAL A 152 -5.23 2.13 -4.52
CA VAL A 152 -4.59 0.84 -4.29
C VAL A 152 -4.59 0.56 -2.79
N TYR A 153 -5.19 -0.56 -2.39
CA TYR A 153 -5.25 -0.99 -1.00
C TYR A 153 -4.44 -2.27 -0.77
N ALA A 154 -3.98 -2.43 0.48
CA ALA A 154 -3.38 -3.68 0.93
C ALA A 154 -4.35 -4.85 0.76
N ASP A 155 -3.87 -5.95 0.18
CA ASP A 155 -4.58 -7.22 0.17
C ASP A 155 -4.14 -8.05 1.39
N PRO A 156 -5.00 -8.31 2.39
CA PRO A 156 -4.64 -9.13 3.53
C PRO A 156 -4.17 -10.54 3.17
N ASN A 157 -4.53 -11.03 1.97
CA ASN A 157 -4.19 -12.36 1.50
C ASN A 157 -3.00 -12.36 0.52
N ALA A 158 -2.26 -11.24 0.39
CA ALA A 158 -1.15 -11.09 -0.55
C ALA A 158 -0.07 -12.18 -0.44
N ASN A 159 0.04 -12.82 0.73
CA ASN A 159 1.05 -13.85 1.02
C ASN A 159 0.51 -15.30 1.07
N GLU A 160 -0.81 -15.52 0.95
CA GLU A 160 -1.43 -16.84 1.22
C GLU A 160 -1.09 -17.96 0.22
N THR A 161 -0.50 -17.64 -0.95
CA THR A 161 -0.07 -18.68 -1.91
C THR A 161 1.10 -19.55 -1.44
N MET A 162 1.79 -19.22 -0.34
CA MET A 162 2.84 -20.07 0.25
C MET A 162 2.39 -20.92 1.45
N LYS A 163 1.29 -20.56 2.13
CA LYS A 163 0.85 -21.28 3.34
C LYS A 163 0.36 -22.71 3.08
N LEU A 164 0.03 -23.04 1.83
CA LEU A 164 -0.50 -24.37 1.50
C LEU A 164 0.60 -25.41 1.18
N GLN A 165 1.88 -25.03 1.08
CA GLN A 165 2.92 -25.96 0.60
C GLN A 165 4.13 -26.16 1.51
N SER A 166 4.33 -25.39 2.57
CA SER A 166 5.48 -25.62 3.45
C SER A 166 5.13 -25.25 4.88
N GLY A 167 5.18 -26.24 5.77
CA GLY A 167 4.99 -26.11 7.21
C GLY A 167 6.16 -25.42 7.93
N ASP A 168 6.79 -24.43 7.28
CA ASP A 168 7.89 -23.66 7.84
C ASP A 168 7.52 -22.19 7.96
N VAL A 169 7.85 -21.66 9.14
CA VAL A 169 7.78 -20.28 9.63
C VAL A 169 7.62 -19.23 8.53
N SER A 170 6.48 -18.54 8.53
CA SER A 170 6.23 -17.39 7.66
C SER A 170 7.08 -16.21 8.11
N ILE A 171 8.18 -15.95 7.41
CA ILE A 171 8.85 -14.65 7.46
C ILE A 171 7.95 -13.67 6.69
N THR A 172 7.14 -12.92 7.44
CA THR A 172 6.31 -11.81 6.93
C THR A 172 7.23 -10.66 6.54
N GLY A 173 7.75 -10.71 5.31
CA GLY A 173 8.65 -9.72 4.75
C GLY A 173 8.94 -9.97 3.27
N GLY A 174 7.92 -10.39 2.51
CA GLY A 174 8.01 -10.61 1.07
C GLY A 174 7.24 -9.55 0.29
N ALA A 175 7.69 -9.23 -0.92
CA ALA A 175 6.96 -8.38 -1.85
C ALA A 175 5.54 -8.93 -2.08
N ASP A 176 4.52 -8.12 -1.80
CA ASP A 176 3.11 -8.49 -1.96
C ASP A 176 2.84 -9.12 -3.33
N LYS A 177 2.16 -10.27 -3.37
CA LYS A 177 1.82 -10.95 -4.64
C LYS A 177 0.51 -10.43 -5.23
N SER A 178 -0.24 -9.63 -4.48
CA SER A 178 -1.47 -9.01 -4.94
C SER A 178 -1.81 -7.75 -4.17
N TYR A 179 -2.66 -6.93 -4.80
CA TYR A 179 -3.24 -5.72 -4.22
C TYR A 179 -4.71 -5.63 -4.59
N LEU A 180 -5.44 -4.74 -3.91
CA LEU A 180 -6.82 -4.42 -4.21
C LEU A 180 -6.89 -3.07 -4.93
N PHE A 181 -7.43 -3.04 -6.14
CA PHE A 181 -7.54 -1.85 -6.96
C PHE A 181 -8.99 -1.38 -7.00
N VAL A 182 -9.22 -0.11 -6.71
CA VAL A 182 -10.51 0.57 -6.90
C VAL A 182 -10.30 1.69 -7.90
N LYS A 183 -10.84 1.53 -9.10
CA LYS A 183 -10.84 2.56 -10.14
C LYS A 183 -12.15 3.34 -10.07
N ASN A 184 -12.10 4.67 -10.06
CA ASN A 184 -13.27 5.56 -10.09
C ASN A 184 -14.33 5.27 -9.00
N GLY A 185 -13.92 4.79 -7.82
CA GLY A 185 -14.82 4.48 -6.71
C GLY A 185 -15.66 3.19 -6.87
N GLU A 186 -15.39 2.40 -7.91
CA GLU A 186 -16.06 1.12 -8.13
C GLU A 186 -15.63 0.04 -7.12
N LYS A 187 -16.15 -1.18 -7.29
CA LYS A 187 -15.79 -2.32 -6.46
C LYS A 187 -14.30 -2.67 -6.60
N ALA A 188 -13.66 -3.05 -5.50
CA ALA A 188 -12.28 -3.49 -5.55
C ALA A 188 -12.08 -4.75 -6.43
N VAL A 189 -11.03 -4.74 -7.24
CA VAL A 189 -10.54 -5.85 -8.05
C VAL A 189 -9.21 -6.34 -7.47
N ILE A 190 -9.02 -7.66 -7.39
CA ILE A 190 -7.73 -8.23 -6.96
C ILE A 190 -6.78 -8.26 -8.15
N VAL A 191 -5.69 -7.51 -8.07
CA VAL A 191 -4.61 -7.50 -9.07
C VAL A 191 -3.50 -8.40 -8.57
N LYS A 192 -3.23 -9.50 -9.27
CA LYS A 192 -2.22 -10.50 -8.89
C LYS A 192 -1.00 -10.44 -9.78
N LYS A 193 0.19 -10.72 -9.24
CA LYS A 193 1.45 -10.78 -9.97
C LYS A 193 1.38 -11.64 -11.24
N ASN A 194 0.83 -12.85 -11.14
CA ASN A 194 0.75 -13.79 -12.28
C ASN A 194 -0.35 -13.46 -13.30
N GLY A 195 -1.24 -12.52 -12.99
CA GLY A 195 -2.32 -12.07 -13.88
C GLY A 195 -2.15 -10.65 -14.39
N TYR A 196 -1.08 -9.96 -13.97
CA TYR A 196 -1.01 -8.51 -14.06
C TYR A 196 -1.10 -7.97 -15.48
N ARG A 197 -0.52 -8.65 -16.48
CA ARG A 197 -0.63 -8.23 -17.88
C ARG A 197 -2.09 -8.09 -18.34
N ARG A 198 -2.98 -9.00 -17.92
CA ARG A 198 -4.41 -8.90 -18.25
C ARG A 198 -5.07 -7.74 -17.52
N ASN A 199 -4.74 -7.57 -16.24
CA ASN A 199 -5.28 -6.45 -15.46
C ASN A 199 -4.75 -5.10 -15.95
N PHE A 200 -3.54 -5.04 -16.49
CA PHE A 200 -2.96 -3.82 -17.05
C PHE A 200 -3.85 -3.28 -18.17
N ASP A 201 -4.25 -4.16 -19.09
CA ASP A 201 -5.13 -3.79 -20.19
C ASP A 201 -6.48 -3.27 -19.66
N GLU A 202 -7.11 -4.01 -18.73
CA GLU A 202 -8.38 -3.61 -18.10
C GLU A 202 -8.29 -2.27 -17.35
N LEU A 203 -7.15 -1.98 -16.73
CA LEU A 203 -6.97 -0.79 -15.89
C LEU A 203 -6.58 0.46 -16.69
N TYR A 204 -5.87 0.32 -17.81
CA TYR A 204 -5.14 1.43 -18.43
C TYR A 204 -5.41 1.66 -19.93
N LEU A 205 -6.12 0.77 -20.62
CA LEU A 205 -6.36 0.92 -22.07
C LEU A 205 -7.19 2.15 -22.46
N ASP A 206 -7.92 2.72 -21.52
CA ASP A 206 -8.68 3.96 -21.74
C ASP A 206 -7.79 5.22 -21.80
N CYS A 207 -6.47 5.09 -21.58
CA CYS A 207 -5.53 6.19 -21.69
C CYS A 207 -4.40 5.88 -22.70
N PRO A 208 -4.52 6.36 -23.95
CA PRO A 208 -3.50 6.13 -24.97
C PRO A 208 -2.10 6.61 -24.58
N GLU A 209 -2.01 7.74 -23.87
CA GLU A 209 -0.75 8.33 -23.40
C GLU A 209 -0.02 7.40 -22.40
N MET A 210 -0.77 6.74 -21.52
CA MET A 210 -0.26 5.72 -20.60
C MET A 210 0.28 4.51 -21.37
N ILE A 211 -0.43 4.05 -22.40
CA ILE A 211 0.02 2.91 -23.24
C ILE A 211 1.32 3.27 -23.96
N THR A 212 1.42 4.47 -24.51
CA THR A 212 2.67 4.96 -25.13
C THR A 212 3.80 5.09 -24.12
N ALA A 213 3.53 5.61 -22.91
CA ALA A 213 4.55 5.79 -21.88
C ALA A 213 5.20 4.47 -21.40
N PHE A 214 4.50 3.34 -21.53
CA PHE A 214 5.00 2.02 -21.15
C PHE A 214 5.12 1.05 -22.34
N GLU A 215 5.24 1.58 -23.56
CA GLU A 215 5.52 0.77 -24.73
C GLU A 215 6.80 -0.06 -24.52
N GLY A 216 6.70 -1.38 -24.71
CA GLY A 216 7.83 -2.30 -24.47
C GLY A 216 8.10 -2.66 -23.01
N ASP A 217 7.40 -2.09 -22.02
CA ASP A 217 7.55 -2.47 -20.60
C ASP A 217 7.14 -3.93 -20.36
N ASN A 218 6.20 -4.46 -21.16
CA ASN A 218 5.55 -5.76 -20.98
C ASN A 218 4.71 -5.88 -19.70
N ALA A 219 4.20 -4.76 -19.17
CA ALA A 219 3.33 -4.70 -17.99
C ALA A 219 3.93 -5.48 -16.81
N ARG A 220 5.12 -5.08 -16.36
CA ARG A 220 5.83 -5.78 -15.29
C ARG A 220 5.24 -5.43 -13.93
N PHE A 221 4.92 -6.45 -13.14
CA PHE A 221 4.28 -6.25 -11.83
C PHE A 221 5.16 -5.48 -10.84
N LYS A 222 6.49 -5.58 -10.94
CA LYS A 222 7.43 -4.80 -10.11
C LYS A 222 7.34 -3.28 -10.35
N ASP A 223 6.71 -2.87 -11.44
CA ASP A 223 6.57 -1.50 -11.90
C ASP A 223 5.15 -0.96 -11.65
N LEU A 224 4.30 -1.75 -10.99
CA LEU A 224 2.88 -1.47 -10.71
C LEU A 224 2.62 -0.07 -10.16
N ALA A 225 3.40 0.38 -9.17
CA ALA A 225 3.25 1.71 -8.59
C ALA A 225 3.54 2.83 -9.59
N GLY A 226 4.50 2.63 -10.49
CA GLY A 226 4.78 3.56 -11.58
C GLY A 226 3.63 3.61 -12.59
N HIS A 227 3.01 2.48 -12.90
CA HIS A 227 1.85 2.43 -13.78
C HIS A 227 0.65 3.21 -13.20
N VAL A 228 0.33 2.99 -11.93
CA VAL A 228 -0.75 3.72 -11.24
C VAL A 228 -0.46 5.22 -11.24
N PHE A 229 0.76 5.62 -10.93
CA PHE A 229 1.14 7.02 -10.91
C PHE A 229 1.03 7.70 -12.26
N VAL A 230 1.60 7.13 -13.31
CA VAL A 230 1.56 7.76 -14.64
C VAL A 230 0.13 7.87 -15.13
N TYR A 231 -0.69 6.84 -14.87
CA TYR A 231 -2.12 6.93 -15.15
C TYR A 231 -2.79 8.06 -14.38
N ASP A 232 -2.50 8.21 -13.08
CA ASP A 232 -3.02 9.31 -12.28
C ASP A 232 -2.59 10.69 -12.84
N GLN A 233 -1.33 10.84 -13.29
CA GLN A 233 -0.83 12.13 -13.77
C GLN A 233 -1.29 12.50 -15.18
N LEU A 234 -1.43 11.53 -16.07
CA LEU A 234 -1.76 11.80 -17.48
C LEU A 234 -3.27 11.70 -17.73
N CYS A 235 -3.98 10.88 -16.94
CA CYS A 235 -5.30 10.40 -17.32
C CYS A 235 -6.38 10.70 -16.26
N ALA A 236 -6.01 10.98 -15.00
CA ALA A 236 -6.98 11.48 -14.02
C ALA A 236 -7.30 12.96 -14.35
N LYS A 237 -8.51 13.22 -14.85
CA LYS A 237 -9.05 14.58 -15.03
C LYS A 237 -10.03 14.90 -13.92
#